data_AF-K0Z1L6-F1
#
_entry.id   AF-K0Z1L6-F1
#
_cell.length_a   1.000
_cell.length_b   1.000
_cell.length_c   1.000
_cell.angle_alpha   90.00
_cell.angle_beta   90.00
_cell.angle_gamma   90.00
#
_symmetry.space_group_name_H-M   'P 1'
#
loop_
_entity.id
_entity.type
_entity.pdbx_description
1 polymer ?
#
loop_
_entity_poly.entity_id
_entity_poly.type
_entity_poly.pdbx_seq_one_letter_code
_entity_poly.pdbx_strand_id
1 'polypeptide(L)'
;MNRIKKWLEQDSQRIRFIKIGLVLLGIILLIALPTLYLVLSGVGIWYFVKKVPDIRKRNLMIGLFVVSFIVVSLQTPTVTKKISSSQSETKQTAASTAKVESTTDASSSTEEAKRVDEEKKAKEKAEEERIAKEKAVNELQEKGETLVKQLEESQDASQVKSVKETVNQIENNDKKAELLDRIDAVESLISQKEEEKRIVRESETKAQQQDRIVYVANHGNAKVYWYSKDRMPLKTNKANVVEMTEADAIAAGKRLSKKE
;
A
#
# COMPACT_ATOMS: atom_id res chain seq x y z
N MET A 1 -19.22 -36.75 -66.34
CA MET A 1 -18.37 -35.63 -65.87
C MET A 1 -19.11 -34.28 -65.68
N ASN A 2 -20.45 -34.18 -65.81
CA ASN A 2 -21.12 -32.86 -65.88
C ASN A 2 -21.98 -32.46 -64.66
N ARG A 3 -22.09 -33.29 -63.62
CA ARG A 3 -22.90 -32.95 -62.42
C ARG A 3 -22.13 -32.15 -61.37
N ILE A 4 -20.79 -32.21 -61.40
CA ILE A 4 -19.92 -31.53 -60.42
C ILE A 4 -19.75 -30.05 -60.77
N LYS A 5 -19.71 -29.70 -62.07
CA LYS A 5 -19.64 -28.28 -62.52
C LYS A 5 -20.90 -27.50 -62.18
N LYS A 6 -22.08 -28.13 -62.19
CA LYS A 6 -23.34 -27.47 -61.83
C LYS A 6 -23.49 -27.22 -60.32
N TRP A 7 -22.67 -27.89 -59.50
CA TRP A 7 -22.60 -27.70 -58.06
C TRP A 7 -21.61 -26.59 -57.66
N LEU A 8 -20.63 -26.28 -58.51
CA LEU A 8 -19.73 -25.15 -58.32
C LEU A 8 -20.35 -23.82 -58.77
N GLU A 9 -21.27 -23.85 -59.73
CA GLU A 9 -22.08 -22.71 -60.18
C GLU A 9 -23.33 -22.54 -59.30
N GLN A 10 -23.24 -22.89 -58.01
CA GLN A 10 -24.37 -22.92 -57.11
C GLN A 10 -24.36 -21.71 -56.17
N ASP A 11 -25.06 -20.70 -56.66
CA ASP A 11 -25.80 -19.68 -55.91
C ASP A 11 -24.94 -18.68 -55.11
N SER A 12 -24.87 -17.44 -55.63
CA SER A 12 -24.28 -16.29 -54.94
C SER A 12 -24.79 -16.15 -53.51
N GLN A 13 -26.04 -16.59 -53.24
CA GLN A 13 -26.61 -16.62 -51.90
C GLN A 13 -25.86 -17.58 -50.95
N ARG A 14 -25.46 -18.77 -51.39
CA ARG A 14 -24.70 -19.73 -50.55
C ARG A 14 -23.31 -19.21 -50.21
N ILE A 15 -22.64 -18.56 -51.16
CA ILE A 15 -21.34 -17.92 -50.90
C ILE A 15 -21.51 -16.77 -49.89
N ARG A 16 -22.61 -15.99 -49.99
CA ARG A 16 -22.96 -14.98 -48.97
C ARG A 16 -23.21 -15.63 -47.61
N PHE A 17 -23.99 -16.71 -47.53
CA PHE A 17 -24.24 -17.44 -46.28
C PHE A 17 -22.96 -18.02 -45.66
N ILE A 18 -22.04 -18.56 -46.47
CA ILE A 18 -20.75 -19.07 -45.97
C ILE A 18 -19.90 -17.92 -45.42
N LYS A 19 -19.84 -16.77 -46.10
CA LYS A 19 -19.13 -15.58 -45.61
C LYS A 19 -19.74 -15.03 -44.31
N ILE A 20 -21.07 -14.96 -44.24
CA ILE A 20 -21.80 -14.53 -43.04
C ILE A 20 -21.58 -15.51 -41.88
N GLY A 21 -21.59 -16.81 -42.16
CA GLY A 21 -21.25 -17.85 -41.19
C GLY A 21 -19.82 -17.72 -40.68
N LEU A 22 -18.85 -17.42 -41.54
CA LEU A 22 -17.45 -17.20 -41.16
C LEU A 22 -17.28 -15.94 -40.29
N VAL A 23 -18.00 -14.86 -40.62
CA VAL A 23 -18.00 -13.63 -39.82
C VAL A 23 -18.65 -13.86 -38.46
N LEU A 24 -19.80 -14.55 -38.40
CA LEU A 24 -20.45 -14.92 -37.14
C LEU A 24 -19.57 -15.84 -36.30
N LEU A 25 -18.92 -16.82 -36.91
CA LEU A 25 -17.96 -17.69 -36.23
C LEU A 25 -16.78 -16.88 -35.67
N GLY A 26 -16.29 -15.89 -36.41
CA GLY A 26 -15.26 -14.97 -35.95
C GLY A 26 -15.69 -14.11 -34.77
N ILE A 27 -16.92 -13.60 -34.76
CA ILE A 27 -17.49 -12.84 -33.63
C ILE A 27 -17.69 -13.74 -32.41
N ILE A 28 -18.20 -14.95 -32.60
CA ILE A 28 -18.32 -15.94 -31.53
C ILE A 28 -16.96 -16.26 -30.96
N LEU A 29 -15.92 -16.44 -31.79
CA LEU A 29 -14.55 -16.67 -31.34
C LEU A 29 -13.98 -15.43 -30.61
N LEU A 30 -14.27 -14.22 -31.08
CA LEU A 30 -13.85 -12.96 -30.45
C LEU A 30 -14.44 -12.78 -29.05
N ILE A 31 -15.68 -13.25 -28.83
CA ILE A 31 -16.34 -13.21 -27.51
C ILE A 31 -15.92 -14.42 -26.66
N ALA A 32 -15.79 -15.60 -27.27
CA ALA A 32 -15.47 -16.84 -26.58
C ALA A 32 -14.02 -16.86 -26.07
N LEU A 33 -13.04 -16.35 -26.83
CA LEU A 33 -11.63 -16.37 -26.43
C LEU A 33 -11.35 -15.60 -25.11
N PRO A 34 -11.86 -14.37 -24.92
CA PRO A 34 -11.76 -13.66 -23.64
C PRO A 34 -12.47 -14.40 -22.51
N THR A 35 -13.68 -14.93 -22.75
CA THR A 35 -14.41 -15.66 -21.70
C THR A 35 -13.72 -16.97 -21.31
N LEU A 36 -13.13 -17.69 -22.26
CA LEU A 36 -12.34 -18.88 -22.01
C LEU A 36 -11.08 -18.55 -21.22
N TYR A 37 -10.40 -17.46 -21.55
CA TYR A 37 -9.23 -16.98 -20.82
C TYR A 37 -9.56 -16.56 -19.39
N LEU A 38 -10.73 -15.93 -19.19
CA LEU A 38 -11.23 -15.54 -17.87
C LEU A 38 -11.49 -16.77 -16.98
N VAL A 39 -12.11 -17.82 -17.54
CA VAL A 39 -12.34 -19.09 -16.84
C VAL A 39 -11.03 -19.82 -16.55
N LEU A 40 -10.09 -19.89 -17.50
CA LEU A 40 -8.77 -20.48 -17.30
C LEU A 40 -7.95 -19.74 -16.23
N SER A 41 -8.04 -18.41 -16.20
CA SER A 41 -7.39 -17.58 -15.19
C SER A 41 -7.97 -17.85 -13.80
N GLY A 42 -9.30 -17.86 -13.66
CA GLY A 42 -9.97 -18.19 -12.39
C GLY A 42 -9.63 -19.59 -11.87
N VAL A 43 -9.67 -20.60 -12.74
CA VAL A 43 -9.27 -21.98 -12.41
C VAL A 43 -7.78 -22.05 -12.06
N GLY A 44 -6.93 -21.30 -12.76
CA GLY A 44 -5.51 -21.19 -12.47
C GLY A 44 -5.24 -20.63 -11.07
N ILE A 45 -5.93 -19.55 -10.69
CA ILE A 45 -5.82 -18.94 -9.36
C ILE A 45 -6.23 -19.94 -8.28
N TRP A 46 -7.34 -20.66 -8.47
CA TRP A 46 -7.77 -21.71 -7.53
C TRP A 46 -6.74 -22.86 -7.42
N TYR A 47 -6.19 -23.30 -8.56
CA TYR A 47 -5.18 -24.37 -8.61
C TYR A 47 -3.87 -23.97 -7.91
N PHE A 48 -3.39 -22.74 -8.12
CA PHE A 48 -2.16 -22.21 -7.49
C PHE A 48 -2.36 -21.75 -6.04
N VAL A 49 -3.60 -21.62 -5.56
CA VAL A 49 -3.86 -21.37 -4.14
C VAL A 49 -3.99 -22.70 -3.39
N LYS A 50 -4.60 -23.73 -3.99
CA LYS A 50 -5.03 -24.94 -3.27
C LYS A 50 -4.20 -26.20 -3.56
N LYS A 51 -3.63 -26.36 -4.76
CA LYS A 51 -3.02 -27.63 -5.20
C LYS A 51 -1.49 -27.55 -5.32
N VAL A 52 -0.95 -26.43 -5.79
CA VAL A 52 0.49 -26.14 -5.82
C VAL A 52 0.72 -24.66 -5.47
N PRO A 53 0.96 -24.31 -4.20
CA PRO A 53 1.13 -22.92 -3.76
C PRO A 53 2.42 -22.32 -4.32
N ASP A 54 2.29 -21.60 -5.44
CA ASP A 54 3.40 -21.02 -6.18
C ASP A 54 3.14 -19.50 -6.33
N ILE A 55 3.60 -18.73 -5.35
CA ILE A 55 3.26 -17.30 -5.11
C ILE A 55 3.52 -16.43 -6.36
N ARG A 56 4.59 -16.73 -7.09
CA ARG A 56 4.95 -16.00 -8.32
C ARG A 56 3.93 -16.23 -9.45
N LYS A 57 3.45 -17.47 -9.62
CA LYS A 57 2.47 -17.83 -10.65
C LYS A 57 1.08 -17.34 -10.32
N ARG A 58 0.72 -17.33 -9.03
CA ARG A 58 -0.54 -16.74 -8.55
C ARG A 58 -0.62 -15.24 -8.84
N ASN A 59 0.43 -14.48 -8.52
CA ASN A 59 0.46 -13.04 -8.78
C ASN A 59 0.43 -12.72 -10.29
N LEU A 60 1.09 -13.54 -11.11
CA LEU A 60 1.01 -13.44 -12.57
C LEU A 60 -0.42 -13.67 -13.09
N MET A 61 -1.12 -14.69 -12.58
CA MET A 61 -2.50 -14.99 -12.98
C MET A 61 -3.50 -13.94 -12.47
N ILE A 62 -3.31 -13.39 -11.27
CA ILE A 62 -4.08 -12.24 -10.77
C ILE A 62 -3.90 -11.03 -11.70
N GLY A 63 -2.67 -10.76 -12.14
CA GLY A 63 -2.36 -9.67 -13.06
C GLY A 63 -3.06 -9.84 -14.40
N LEU A 64 -3.02 -11.05 -14.97
CA LEU A 64 -3.72 -11.38 -16.21
C LEU A 64 -5.25 -11.26 -16.09
N PHE A 65 -5.81 -11.62 -14.95
CA PHE A 65 -7.25 -11.48 -14.67
C PHE A 65 -7.68 -10.01 -14.67
N VAL A 66 -6.95 -9.14 -13.95
CA VAL A 66 -7.26 -7.70 -13.84
C VAL A 66 -7.09 -6.99 -15.19
N VAL A 67 -6.00 -7.28 -15.92
CA VAL A 67 -5.74 -6.70 -17.24
C VAL A 67 -6.84 -7.08 -18.24
N SER A 68 -7.32 -8.33 -18.20
CA SER A 68 -8.41 -8.78 -19.07
C SER A 68 -9.72 -8.00 -18.82
N PHE A 69 -10.01 -7.65 -17.56
CA PHE A 69 -11.21 -6.88 -17.20
C PHE A 69 -11.16 -5.42 -17.69
N ILE A 70 -9.98 -4.80 -17.66
CA ILE A 70 -9.75 -3.43 -18.14
C ILE A 70 -9.89 -3.35 -19.67
N VAL A 71 -9.37 -4.34 -20.41
CA VAL A 71 -9.51 -4.40 -21.87
C VAL A 71 -10.98 -4.53 -22.30
N VAL A 72 -11.76 -5.36 -21.59
CA VAL A 72 -13.19 -5.55 -21.88
C VAL A 72 -14.00 -4.28 -21.58
N SER A 73 -13.66 -3.53 -20.53
CA SER A 73 -14.39 -2.31 -20.15
C SER A 73 -14.12 -1.11 -21.07
N LEU A 74 -12.99 -1.07 -21.78
CA LEU A 74 -12.72 -0.05 -22.81
C LEU A 74 -13.43 -0.31 -24.15
N GLN A 75 -13.90 -1.53 -24.40
CA GLN A 75 -14.41 -1.95 -25.71
C GLN A 75 -15.95 -1.96 -25.81
N THR A 76 -16.66 -1.52 -24.76
CA THR A 76 -18.11 -1.30 -24.81
C THR A 76 -18.41 0.19 -25.01
N PRO A 77 -18.93 0.62 -26.19
CA PRO A 77 -19.37 2.00 -26.35
C PRO A 77 -20.63 2.23 -25.51
N THR A 78 -20.47 3.07 -24.49
CA THR A 78 -21.54 3.54 -23.60
C THR A 78 -22.43 4.52 -24.38
N VAL A 79 -23.69 4.14 -24.67
CA VAL A 79 -24.69 5.08 -25.17
C VAL A 79 -25.03 6.06 -24.04
N THR A 80 -24.52 7.27 -24.15
CA THR A 80 -24.82 8.41 -23.29
C THR A 80 -26.06 9.13 -23.84
N LYS A 81 -27.08 9.35 -23.00
CA LYS A 81 -28.11 10.37 -23.26
C LYS A 81 -28.30 11.22 -22.00
N LYS A 82 -27.98 12.52 -22.13
CA LYS A 82 -28.17 13.60 -21.15
C LYS A 82 -29.62 14.07 -21.08
N ILE A 83 -29.87 14.96 -20.10
CA ILE A 83 -30.92 16.01 -19.94
C ILE A 83 -31.88 15.63 -18.79
N SER A 84 -32.12 16.38 -17.71
CA SER A 84 -31.86 17.78 -17.31
C SER A 84 -32.07 17.94 -15.78
N SER A 85 -31.35 18.87 -15.14
CA SER A 85 -31.79 19.90 -14.14
C SER A 85 -32.79 19.54 -13.01
N SER A 86 -32.70 19.94 -11.74
CA SER A 86 -31.74 20.67 -10.90
C SER A 86 -32.16 20.48 -9.42
N GLN A 87 -31.16 20.24 -8.57
CA GLN A 87 -30.89 20.78 -7.21
C GLN A 87 -32.00 21.17 -6.19
N SER A 88 -31.68 20.77 -4.94
CA SER A 88 -31.97 21.32 -3.58
C SER A 88 -33.18 20.85 -2.74
N GLU A 89 -32.80 20.16 -1.65
CA GLU A 89 -33.07 20.48 -0.23
C GLU A 89 -34.29 19.91 0.55
N THR A 90 -33.92 19.18 1.62
CA THR A 90 -34.36 19.34 3.03
C THR A 90 -35.61 18.63 3.58
N LYS A 91 -35.41 18.12 4.82
CA LYS A 91 -36.26 17.33 5.74
C LYS A 91 -37.50 18.04 6.33
N GLN A 92 -38.37 17.21 6.94
CA GLN A 92 -39.42 17.42 8.00
C GLN A 92 -40.84 17.15 7.49
N THR A 93 -41.64 16.20 8.01
CA THR A 93 -42.18 15.88 9.36
C THR A 93 -43.53 16.59 9.68
N ALA A 94 -44.54 15.73 9.96
CA ALA A 94 -45.78 15.90 10.78
C ALA A 94 -47.13 16.30 10.16
N ALA A 95 -48.14 15.43 10.45
CA ALA A 95 -49.56 15.64 10.85
C ALA A 95 -50.49 16.49 9.93
N SER A 96 -51.80 16.26 9.72
CA SER A 96 -52.90 15.48 10.33
C SER A 96 -54.11 15.49 9.34
N THR A 97 -54.79 14.37 9.07
CA THR A 97 -56.14 13.97 9.58
C THR A 97 -57.38 14.42 8.77
N ALA A 98 -58.31 13.46 8.58
CA ALA A 98 -59.75 13.53 8.17
C ALA A 98 -60.06 13.62 6.65
N LYS A 99 -61.06 12.94 6.05
CA LYS A 99 -62.08 11.93 6.46
C LYS A 99 -62.88 11.52 5.17
N VAL A 100 -63.07 10.21 4.93
CA VAL A 100 -64.30 9.45 4.47
C VAL A 100 -65.04 9.93 3.19
N GLU A 101 -65.49 9.15 2.18
CA GLU A 101 -66.20 7.85 2.11
C GLU A 101 -66.24 7.24 0.67
N SER A 102 -66.27 5.91 0.60
CA SER A 102 -66.92 4.95 -0.35
C SER A 102 -66.87 5.11 -1.89
N THR A 103 -66.47 4.05 -2.61
CA THR A 103 -67.38 3.01 -3.18
C THR A 103 -66.64 1.93 -4.00
N THR A 104 -66.90 0.66 -3.67
CA THR A 104 -67.26 -0.47 -4.57
C THR A 104 -66.23 -1.10 -5.52
N ASP A 105 -65.80 -2.31 -5.12
CA ASP A 105 -65.64 -3.59 -5.83
C ASP A 105 -64.93 -3.75 -7.19
N ALA A 106 -64.10 -4.80 -7.18
CA ALA A 106 -63.86 -5.78 -8.25
C ALA A 106 -62.84 -5.44 -9.38
N SER A 107 -61.60 -5.86 -9.12
CA SER A 107 -60.77 -6.73 -9.98
C SER A 107 -60.44 -6.29 -11.41
N SER A 108 -59.17 -5.87 -11.64
CA SER A 108 -58.27 -6.62 -12.52
C SER A 108 -56.83 -6.10 -12.42
N SER A 109 -55.97 -7.00 -11.94
CA SER A 109 -54.51 -6.99 -11.91
C SER A 109 -53.88 -6.56 -13.25
N THR A 110 -52.88 -5.66 -13.24
CA THR A 110 -51.64 -5.68 -14.09
C THR A 110 -50.84 -4.35 -14.14
N GLU A 111 -50.66 -3.57 -13.06
CA GLU A 111 -49.68 -2.46 -13.08
C GLU A 111 -48.81 -2.26 -11.83
N GLU A 112 -48.91 -3.11 -10.79
CA GLU A 112 -48.10 -2.93 -9.56
C GLU A 112 -46.79 -3.74 -9.51
N ALA A 113 -46.57 -4.70 -10.41
CA ALA A 113 -45.38 -5.56 -10.36
C ALA A 113 -44.08 -4.91 -10.87
N LYS A 114 -44.15 -3.70 -11.46
CA LYS A 114 -42.97 -3.03 -12.06
C LYS A 114 -42.30 -1.98 -11.17
N ARG A 115 -42.92 -1.53 -10.08
CA ARG A 115 -42.36 -0.50 -9.17
C ARG A 115 -41.65 -1.08 -7.95
N VAL A 116 -42.00 -2.29 -7.51
CA VAL A 116 -41.37 -2.95 -6.35
C VAL A 116 -39.98 -3.51 -6.67
N ASP A 117 -39.75 -3.93 -7.92
CA ASP A 117 -38.48 -4.53 -8.35
C ASP A 117 -37.35 -3.50 -8.53
N GLU A 118 -37.68 -2.27 -8.99
CA GLU A 118 -36.68 -1.20 -9.11
C GLU A 118 -36.26 -0.62 -7.74
N GLU A 119 -37.17 -0.55 -6.76
CA GLU A 119 -36.82 -0.09 -5.40
C GLU A 119 -35.96 -1.11 -4.64
N LYS A 120 -36.21 -2.42 -4.84
CA LYS A 120 -35.41 -3.49 -4.25
C LYS A 120 -33.99 -3.52 -4.82
N LYS A 121 -33.85 -3.33 -6.14
CA LYS A 121 -32.56 -3.27 -6.84
C LYS A 121 -31.73 -2.01 -6.51
N ALA A 122 -32.40 -0.89 -6.22
CA ALA A 122 -31.74 0.33 -5.75
C ALA A 122 -31.26 0.22 -4.29
N LYS A 123 -32.03 -0.42 -3.41
CA LYS A 123 -31.61 -0.73 -2.04
C LYS A 123 -30.44 -1.72 -1.99
N GLU A 124 -30.48 -2.77 -2.81
CA GLU A 124 -29.41 -3.77 -2.89
C GLU A 124 -28.09 -3.17 -3.39
N LYS A 125 -28.13 -2.31 -4.41
CA LYS A 125 -26.93 -1.59 -4.91
C LYS A 125 -26.35 -0.60 -3.89
N ALA A 126 -27.21 0.06 -3.09
CA ALA A 126 -26.77 0.96 -2.03
C ALA A 126 -26.16 0.21 -0.83
N GLU A 127 -26.66 -0.99 -0.54
CA GLU A 127 -26.12 -1.86 0.51
C GLU A 127 -24.77 -2.46 0.10
N GLU A 128 -24.62 -2.88 -1.16
CA GLU A 128 -23.36 -3.39 -1.70
C GLU A 128 -22.25 -2.31 -1.73
N GLU A 129 -22.60 -1.06 -2.06
CA GLU A 129 -21.67 0.08 -2.00
C GLU A 129 -21.24 0.42 -0.56
N ARG A 130 -22.15 0.28 0.42
CA ARG A 130 -21.84 0.47 1.84
C ARG A 130 -20.88 -0.60 2.36
N ILE A 131 -21.11 -1.85 2.01
CA ILE A 131 -20.23 -2.98 2.37
C ILE A 131 -18.84 -2.80 1.75
N ALA A 132 -18.75 -2.31 0.51
CA ALA A 132 -17.47 -2.04 -0.14
C ALA A 132 -16.68 -0.91 0.55
N LYS A 133 -17.37 0.19 0.94
CA LYS A 133 -16.75 1.29 1.68
C LYS A 133 -16.29 0.86 3.08
N GLU A 134 -17.12 0.10 3.78
CA GLU A 134 -16.78 -0.42 5.11
C GLU A 134 -15.56 -1.35 5.07
N LYS A 135 -15.46 -2.22 4.05
CA LYS A 135 -14.27 -3.06 3.85
C LYS A 135 -13.00 -2.25 3.60
N ALA A 136 -13.08 -1.20 2.79
CA ALA A 136 -11.93 -0.34 2.52
C ALA A 136 -11.46 0.42 3.77
N VAL A 137 -12.39 0.86 4.62
CA VAL A 137 -12.08 1.51 5.91
C VAL A 137 -11.41 0.52 6.87
N ASN A 138 -11.95 -0.70 6.98
CA ASN A 138 -11.38 -1.73 7.84
C ASN A 138 -9.97 -2.17 7.37
N GLU A 139 -9.74 -2.23 6.05
CA GLU A 139 -8.43 -2.57 5.49
C GLU A 139 -7.37 -1.49 5.80
N LEU A 140 -7.72 -0.21 5.69
CA LEU A 140 -6.81 0.89 6.07
C LEU A 140 -6.50 0.88 7.57
N GLN A 141 -7.49 0.55 8.39
CA GLN A 141 -7.30 0.44 9.83
C GLN A 141 -6.37 -0.73 10.20
N GLU A 142 -6.56 -1.91 9.61
CA GLU A 142 -5.68 -3.07 9.85
C GLU A 142 -4.24 -2.79 9.40
N LYS A 143 -4.07 -2.09 8.26
CA LYS A 143 -2.75 -1.61 7.82
C LYS A 143 -2.13 -0.64 8.81
N GLY A 144 -2.90 0.29 9.37
CA GLY A 144 -2.43 1.20 10.41
C GLY A 144 -1.94 0.46 11.65
N GLU A 145 -2.73 -0.48 12.17
CA GLU A 145 -2.38 -1.28 13.35
C GLU A 145 -1.13 -2.12 13.14
N THR A 146 -1.02 -2.79 11.98
CA THR A 146 0.15 -3.61 11.65
C THR A 146 1.42 -2.79 11.52
N LEU A 147 1.34 -1.60 10.92
CA LEU A 147 2.48 -0.68 10.81
C LEU A 147 2.91 -0.10 12.16
N VAL A 148 1.96 0.28 13.02
CA VAL A 148 2.28 0.73 14.38
C VAL A 148 2.94 -0.39 15.19
N LYS A 149 2.47 -1.63 15.05
CA LYS A 149 3.08 -2.77 15.72
C LYS A 149 4.49 -3.09 15.22
N GLN A 150 4.73 -2.97 13.92
CA GLN A 150 6.09 -3.07 13.35
C GLN A 150 6.99 -1.93 13.82
N LEU A 151 6.45 -0.73 14.00
CA LEU A 151 7.19 0.41 14.52
C LEU A 151 7.57 0.20 16.00
N GLU A 152 6.67 -0.34 16.81
CA GLU A 152 6.94 -0.72 18.21
C GLU A 152 8.06 -1.76 18.31
N GLU A 153 8.08 -2.77 17.42
CA GLU A 153 9.08 -3.84 17.42
C GLU A 153 10.43 -3.36 16.87
N SER A 154 10.43 -2.60 15.77
CA SER A 154 11.66 -2.09 15.15
C SER A 154 12.28 -0.93 15.91
N GLN A 155 11.45 -0.12 16.59
CA GLN A 155 11.83 1.15 17.22
C GLN A 155 12.65 2.04 16.27
N ASP A 156 12.23 2.09 15.00
CA ASP A 156 12.93 2.81 13.94
C ASP A 156 12.37 4.23 13.75
N ALA A 157 13.18 5.23 14.11
CA ALA A 157 12.84 6.65 13.98
C ALA A 157 12.45 7.05 12.55
N SER A 158 13.03 6.39 11.54
CA SER A 158 12.79 6.74 10.14
C SER A 158 11.38 6.39 9.67
N GLN A 159 10.76 5.39 10.31
CA GLN A 159 9.42 4.91 9.95
C GLN A 159 8.30 5.65 10.68
N VAL A 160 8.59 6.31 11.80
CA VAL A 160 7.62 7.08 12.60
C VAL A 160 6.77 8.00 11.72
N LYS A 161 7.43 8.76 10.84
CA LYS A 161 6.75 9.72 9.95
C LYS A 161 5.80 9.06 8.96
N SER A 162 6.22 7.96 8.31
CA SER A 162 5.38 7.24 7.33
C SER A 162 4.20 6.52 8.00
N VAL A 163 4.41 6.00 9.21
CA VAL A 163 3.35 5.33 9.97
C VAL A 163 2.32 6.36 10.44
N LYS A 164 2.77 7.52 10.96
CA LYS A 164 1.89 8.63 11.38
C LYS A 164 1.03 9.16 10.23
N GLU A 165 1.58 9.28 9.02
CA GLU A 165 0.84 9.67 7.82
C GLU A 165 -0.22 8.63 7.43
N THR A 166 0.11 7.33 7.54
CA THR A 166 -0.84 6.26 7.23
C THR A 166 -2.00 6.22 8.23
N VAL A 167 -1.69 6.37 9.52
CA VAL A 167 -2.70 6.44 10.60
C VAL A 167 -3.60 7.67 10.44
N ASN A 168 -3.07 8.79 9.93
CA ASN A 168 -3.86 10.00 9.69
C ASN A 168 -4.98 9.81 8.64
N GLN A 169 -4.85 8.84 7.74
CA GLN A 169 -5.83 8.51 6.70
C GLN A 169 -6.97 7.60 7.20
N ILE A 170 -6.90 7.11 8.43
CA ILE A 170 -7.96 6.28 9.03
C ILE A 170 -9.18 7.14 9.32
N GLU A 171 -10.34 6.72 8.83
CA GLU A 171 -11.62 7.43 8.99
C GLU A 171 -12.17 7.34 10.42
N ASN A 172 -11.85 6.25 11.15
CA ASN A 172 -12.25 6.07 12.55
C ASN A 172 -11.37 6.93 13.49
N ASN A 173 -11.96 7.98 14.07
CA ASN A 173 -11.27 8.92 14.96
C ASN A 173 -10.77 8.26 16.26
N ASP A 174 -11.54 7.36 16.86
CA ASP A 174 -11.17 6.72 18.13
C ASP A 174 -9.90 5.88 17.97
N LYS A 175 -9.87 5.05 16.92
CA LYS A 175 -8.72 4.20 16.60
C LYS A 175 -7.53 5.01 16.11
N LYS A 176 -7.78 6.06 15.34
CA LYS A 176 -6.74 7.00 14.92
C LYS A 176 -6.05 7.63 16.11
N ALA A 177 -6.81 8.13 17.10
CA ALA A 177 -6.24 8.72 18.31
C ALA A 177 -5.40 7.71 19.08
N GLU A 178 -5.91 6.49 19.30
CA GLU A 178 -5.19 5.41 19.99
C GLU A 178 -3.86 5.07 19.29
N LEU A 179 -3.87 4.93 17.96
CA LEU A 179 -2.68 4.62 17.18
C LEU A 179 -1.67 5.78 17.18
N LEU A 180 -2.13 7.03 17.16
CA LEU A 180 -1.25 8.19 17.29
C LEU A 180 -0.58 8.26 18.66
N ASP A 181 -1.33 8.02 19.75
CA ASP A 181 -0.79 8.00 21.11
C ASP A 181 0.31 6.91 21.25
N ARG A 182 0.09 5.74 20.65
CA ARG A 182 1.09 4.66 20.60
C ARG A 182 2.34 5.06 19.83
N ILE A 183 2.19 5.71 18.67
CA ILE A 183 3.32 6.22 17.88
C ILE A 183 4.12 7.24 18.70
N ASP A 184 3.44 8.17 19.37
CA ASP A 184 4.08 9.21 20.17
C ASP A 184 4.83 8.60 21.39
N ALA A 185 4.27 7.55 22.00
CA ALA A 185 4.96 6.78 23.04
C ALA A 185 6.23 6.10 22.49
N VAL A 186 6.16 5.50 21.30
CA VAL A 186 7.34 4.91 20.64
C VAL A 186 8.40 5.95 20.30
N GLU A 187 7.99 7.13 19.79
CA GLU A 187 8.91 8.23 19.49
C GLU A 187 9.66 8.72 20.73
N SER A 188 8.98 8.81 21.87
CA SER A 188 9.60 9.09 23.17
C SER A 188 10.59 8.01 23.60
N LEU A 189 10.22 6.73 23.46
CA LEU A 189 11.10 5.60 23.79
C LEU A 189 12.36 5.58 22.91
N ILE A 190 12.22 5.86 21.62
CA ILE A 190 13.34 5.96 20.68
C ILE A 190 14.28 7.07 21.11
N SER A 191 13.73 8.25 21.44
CA SER A 191 14.52 9.41 21.88
C SER A 191 15.28 9.12 23.17
N GLN A 192 14.63 8.52 24.17
CA GLN A 192 15.28 8.13 25.43
C GLN A 192 16.40 7.12 25.19
N LYS A 193 16.15 6.10 24.36
CA LYS A 193 17.15 5.06 24.03
C LYS A 193 18.33 5.64 23.26
N GLU A 194 18.11 6.64 22.40
CA GLU A 194 19.18 7.31 21.70
C GLU A 194 20.05 8.13 22.65
N GLU A 195 19.43 8.86 23.58
CA GLU A 195 20.14 9.63 24.60
C GLU A 195 20.94 8.72 25.54
N GLU A 196 20.35 7.62 26.00
CA GLU A 196 21.05 6.61 26.80
C GLU A 196 22.27 6.05 26.04
N LYS A 197 22.10 5.71 24.76
CA LYS A 197 23.22 5.28 23.90
C LYS A 197 24.28 6.37 23.71
N ARG A 198 23.92 7.66 23.73
CA ARG A 198 24.90 8.77 23.66
C ARG A 198 25.68 8.85 24.95
N ILE A 199 25.00 8.81 26.10
CA ILE A 199 25.62 8.83 27.43
C ILE A 199 26.57 7.64 27.59
N VAL A 200 26.14 6.43 27.19
CA VAL A 200 26.99 5.23 27.25
C VAL A 200 28.24 5.40 26.39
N ARG A 201 28.11 5.83 25.12
CA ARG A 201 29.28 6.06 24.25
C ARG A 201 30.19 7.17 24.77
N GLU A 202 29.63 8.23 25.34
CA GLU A 202 30.42 9.30 25.96
C GLU A 202 31.18 8.78 27.18
N SER A 203 30.55 7.94 28.01
CA SER A 203 31.20 7.33 29.17
C SER A 203 32.30 6.33 28.74
N GLU A 204 32.06 5.53 27.70
CA GLU A 204 33.04 4.60 27.12
C GLU A 204 34.23 5.34 26.53
N THR A 205 33.99 6.42 25.79
CA THR A 205 35.08 7.23 25.20
C THR A 205 35.89 7.96 26.27
N LYS A 206 35.25 8.49 27.32
CA LYS A 206 35.94 9.06 28.48
C LYS A 206 36.77 8.00 29.22
N ALA A 207 36.22 6.81 29.46
CA ALA A 207 36.95 5.70 30.08
C ALA A 207 38.15 5.29 29.23
N GLN A 208 37.97 5.16 27.91
CA GLN A 208 39.08 4.88 26.99
C GLN A 208 40.15 5.97 26.99
N GLN A 209 39.78 7.25 27.10
CA GLN A 209 40.75 8.36 27.20
C GLN A 209 41.47 8.36 28.55
N GLN A 210 40.80 7.97 29.63
CA GLN A 210 41.39 7.90 30.95
C GLN A 210 42.49 6.82 31.02
N ASP A 211 42.26 5.67 30.40
CA ASP A 211 43.18 4.53 30.45
C ASP A 211 44.25 4.55 29.33
N ARG A 212 44.06 5.37 28.28
CA ARG A 212 44.97 5.41 27.14
C ARG A 212 46.24 6.19 27.48
N ILE A 213 47.38 5.50 27.37
CA ILE A 213 48.70 6.10 27.52
C ILE A 213 49.09 6.86 26.25
N VAL A 214 49.62 8.06 26.44
CA VAL A 214 50.17 8.92 25.39
C VAL A 214 51.62 9.29 25.69
N TYR A 215 52.35 9.62 24.64
CA TYR A 215 53.75 9.98 24.68
C TYR A 215 53.91 11.46 24.40
N VAL A 216 54.63 12.17 25.28
CA VAL A 216 54.89 13.61 25.17
C VAL A 216 56.39 13.87 25.15
N ALA A 217 56.86 14.56 24.10
CA ALA A 217 58.27 14.88 23.93
C ALA A 217 58.75 16.01 24.85
N ASN A 218 60.06 16.24 24.88
CA ASN A 218 60.73 17.34 25.59
C ASN A 218 60.43 17.35 27.11
N HIS A 219 60.63 16.21 27.78
CA HIS A 219 60.37 16.01 29.21
C HIS A 219 58.91 16.32 29.58
N GLY A 220 57.96 16.00 28.69
CA GLY A 220 56.55 16.30 28.91
C GLY A 220 56.13 17.75 28.60
N ASN A 221 57.04 18.62 28.16
CA ASN A 221 56.74 20.03 27.88
C ASN A 221 56.22 20.31 26.46
N ALA A 222 56.17 19.30 25.59
CA ALA A 222 55.58 19.47 24.27
C ALA A 222 54.08 19.84 24.37
N LYS A 223 53.62 20.71 23.45
CA LYS A 223 52.20 21.08 23.28
C LYS A 223 51.39 19.99 22.58
N VAL A 224 52.06 18.96 22.09
CA VAL A 224 51.49 17.90 21.27
C VAL A 224 51.80 16.55 21.91
N TYR A 225 50.87 15.60 21.83
CA TYR A 225 51.05 14.21 22.24
C TYR A 225 50.84 13.24 21.07
N TRP A 226 51.37 12.03 21.22
CA TRP A 226 51.29 10.93 20.25
C TRP A 226 50.83 9.65 20.94
N TYR A 227 50.03 8.81 20.28
CA TYR A 227 49.68 7.50 20.86
C TYR A 227 50.77 6.43 20.70
N SER A 228 51.86 6.69 19.96
CA SER A 228 52.97 5.75 19.81
C SER A 228 54.29 6.49 19.62
N LYS A 229 55.38 5.95 20.20
CA LYS A 229 56.74 6.51 20.07
C LYS A 229 57.19 6.59 18.60
N ASP A 230 56.73 5.69 17.75
CA ASP A 230 57.13 5.63 16.32
C ASP A 230 56.50 6.74 15.47
N ARG A 231 55.34 7.25 15.86
CA ARG A 231 54.67 8.37 15.18
C ARG A 231 55.25 9.75 15.54
N MET A 232 56.16 9.80 16.49
CA MET A 232 56.86 11.05 16.81
C MET A 232 57.86 11.39 15.71
N PRO A 233 58.10 12.69 15.42
CA PRO A 233 59.08 13.12 14.42
C PRO A 233 60.44 12.43 14.57
N LEU A 234 61.09 12.11 13.44
CA LEU A 234 62.41 11.43 13.44
C LEU A 234 63.48 12.18 14.23
N LYS A 235 63.37 13.52 14.31
CA LYS A 235 64.28 14.39 15.09
C LYS A 235 63.98 14.40 16.60
N THR A 236 62.91 13.75 17.05
CA THR A 236 62.54 13.72 18.47
C THR A 236 63.53 12.86 19.24
N ASN A 237 64.19 13.44 20.24
CA ASN A 237 65.00 12.67 21.19
C ASN A 237 64.09 11.78 22.05
N LYS A 238 64.15 10.46 21.83
CA LYS A 238 63.30 9.47 22.50
C LYS A 238 63.61 9.31 24.00
N ALA A 239 64.83 9.67 24.44
CA ALA A 239 65.20 9.62 25.86
C ALA A 239 64.42 10.64 26.71
N ASN A 240 63.95 11.72 26.08
CA ASN A 240 63.22 12.81 26.76
C ASN A 240 61.70 12.66 26.60
N VAL A 241 61.20 11.47 26.25
CA VAL A 241 59.76 11.21 26.07
C VAL A 241 59.18 10.73 27.39
N VAL A 242 58.08 11.36 27.81
CA VAL A 242 57.33 11.02 29.02
C VAL A 242 55.99 10.39 28.64
N GLU A 243 55.60 9.38 29.40
CA GLU A 243 54.31 8.70 29.29
C GLU A 243 53.33 9.31 30.30
N MET A 244 52.12 9.64 29.86
CA MET A 244 51.02 10.12 30.72
C MET A 244 49.68 9.67 30.13
N THR A 245 48.58 9.81 30.88
CA THR A 245 47.24 9.49 30.34
C THR A 245 46.82 10.55 29.30
N GLU A 246 45.98 10.15 28.34
CA GLU A 246 45.41 11.11 27.37
C GLU A 246 44.59 12.19 28.10
N ALA A 247 43.85 11.81 29.15
CA ALA A 247 43.13 12.74 30.01
C ALA A 247 44.07 13.80 30.64
N ASP A 248 45.20 13.41 31.23
CA ASP A 248 46.17 14.34 31.81
C ASP A 248 46.81 15.23 30.75
N ALA A 249 47.11 14.68 29.56
CA ALA A 249 47.64 15.46 28.46
C ALA A 249 46.65 16.53 27.98
N ILE A 250 45.37 16.19 27.85
CA ILE A 250 44.30 17.12 27.49
C ILE A 250 44.09 18.17 28.61
N ALA A 251 44.10 17.75 29.88
CA ALA A 251 44.00 18.66 31.03
C ALA A 251 45.17 19.64 31.09
N ALA A 252 46.38 19.21 30.70
CA ALA A 252 47.55 20.05 30.53
C ALA A 252 47.52 20.92 29.25
N GLY A 253 46.39 20.95 28.52
CA GLY A 253 46.20 21.75 27.30
C GLY A 253 46.96 21.25 26.08
N LYS A 254 47.43 19.99 26.09
CA LYS A 254 48.14 19.37 24.97
C LYS A 254 47.13 18.87 23.93
N ARG A 255 47.56 18.82 22.67
CA ARG A 255 46.71 18.40 21.55
C ARG A 255 47.27 17.16 20.86
N LEU A 256 46.41 16.33 20.29
CA LEU A 256 46.85 15.20 19.47
C LEU A 256 47.66 15.70 18.25
N SER A 257 48.73 14.99 17.93
CA SER A 257 49.50 15.23 16.69
C SER A 257 48.62 15.09 15.46
N LYS A 258 48.61 16.12 14.60
CA LYS A 258 47.95 16.07 13.27
C LYS A 258 48.68 15.20 12.25
N LYS A 259 49.91 14.81 12.57
CA LYS A 259 50.72 13.89 11.77
C LYS A 259 50.51 12.50 12.38
N GLU A 260 49.60 11.74 11.77
CA GLU A 260 49.42 10.30 12.02
C GLU A 260 50.28 9.48 11.06
#